data_AF-A0A4Y2UYI6-F1
#
_entry.id   AF-A0A4Y2UYI6-F1
#
_cell.length_a   1.000
_cell.length_b   1.000
_cell.length_c   1.000
_cell.angle_alpha   90.00
_cell.angle_beta   90.00
_cell.angle_gamma   90.00
#
_symmetry.space_group_name_H-M   'P 1'
#
loop_
_entity.id
_entity.type
_entity.pdbx_description
1 polymer ?
#
loop_
_entity_poly.entity_id
_entity_poly.type
_entity_poly.pdbx_seq_one_letter_code
_entity_poly.pdbx_strand_id
1 'polypeptide(L)'
;MVSQKTIANCFRHAGFHSSPESEELLEDDDEDLPLTELAEKLRNRGYAIPDENLYTKIDEDLATNSEASIQDIVSNVLNSNAEGSDDEDDSECEKKSVSTSDALKAIDDLRCFFTNSEAADEHLKAIRDLEKVVLTTKKSRQSCISEYFK
;
A
#
# COMPACT_ATOMS: atom_id res chain seq x y z
N MET A 1 19.88 20.44 24.04
CA MET A 1 20.75 19.24 23.98
C MET A 1 19.98 18.07 24.55
N VAL A 2 19.98 16.93 23.87
CA VAL A 2 19.32 15.71 24.34
C VAL A 2 20.25 15.00 25.32
N SER A 3 19.73 14.55 26.46
CA SER A 3 20.52 13.83 27.47
C SER A 3 20.75 12.37 27.04
N GLN A 4 21.86 11.75 27.47
CA GLN A 4 22.10 10.33 27.25
C GLN A 4 20.95 9.44 27.75
N LYS A 5 20.28 9.84 28.84
CA LYS A 5 19.11 9.16 29.39
C LYS A 5 17.91 9.19 28.44
N THR A 6 17.73 10.30 27.72
CA THR A 6 16.68 10.44 26.71
C THR A 6 16.95 9.49 25.54
N ILE A 7 18.19 9.42 25.07
CA ILE A 7 18.61 8.51 23.99
C ILE A 7 18.36 7.05 24.40
N ALA A 8 18.82 6.66 25.59
CA ALA A 8 18.63 5.30 26.10
C ALA A 8 17.15 4.91 26.22
N ASN A 9 16.28 5.84 26.63
CA ASN A 9 14.84 5.58 26.68
C ASN A 9 14.20 5.43 25.30
N CYS A 10 14.67 6.18 24.29
CA CYS A 10 14.20 6.01 22.92
C CYS A 10 14.55 4.62 22.37
N PHE A 11 15.79 4.14 22.56
CA PHE A 11 16.20 2.79 22.15
C PHE A 11 15.38 1.71 22.85
N ARG A 12 15.13 1.88 24.16
CA ARG A 12 14.27 0.96 24.93
C ARG A 12 12.84 0.92 24.39
N HIS A 13 12.23 2.08 24.11
CA HIS A 13 10.87 2.15 23.58
C HIS A 13 10.76 1.66 22.14
N ALA A 14 11.82 1.79 21.35
CA ALA A 14 11.89 1.27 20.00
C ALA A 14 12.25 -0.24 19.94
N GLY A 15 12.45 -0.89 21.09
CA GLY A 15 12.70 -2.33 21.16
C GLY A 15 14.16 -2.75 20.89
N PHE A 16 15.10 -1.81 20.76
CA PHE A 16 16.52 -2.09 20.49
C PHE A 16 17.33 -2.49 21.75
N HIS A 17 16.69 -2.91 22.83
CA HIS A 17 17.44 -3.40 23.99
C HIS A 17 17.86 -4.85 23.75
N SER A 18 19.15 -5.04 23.48
CA SER A 18 19.75 -6.37 23.46
C SER A 18 19.63 -7.00 24.84
N SER A 19 18.92 -8.13 24.94
CA SER A 19 19.03 -9.02 26.07
C SER A 19 20.50 -9.47 26.21
N PRO A 20 21.07 -9.55 27.42
CA PRO A 20 22.42 -10.08 27.61
C PRO A 20 22.52 -11.60 27.33
N GLU A 21 21.43 -12.26 26.89
CA GLU A 21 21.45 -13.65 26.41
C GLU A 21 21.80 -13.80 24.92
N SER A 22 22.03 -12.73 24.16
CA SER A 22 22.44 -12.85 22.74
C SER A 22 23.96 -12.82 22.53
N GLU A 23 24.71 -13.38 23.48
CA GLU A 23 26.16 -13.59 23.37
C GLU A 23 26.42 -14.95 22.72
N GLU A 24 25.96 -15.07 21.47
CA GLU A 24 26.47 -16.00 20.46
C GLU A 24 26.01 -15.44 19.10
N LEU A 25 26.41 -14.20 18.81
CA LEU A 25 26.74 -13.88 17.43
C LEU A 25 27.96 -14.74 17.13
N LEU A 26 27.72 -15.98 16.68
CA LEU A 26 28.66 -16.64 15.80
C LEU A 26 28.98 -15.57 14.76
N GLU A 27 30.24 -15.15 14.69
CA GLU A 27 30.74 -14.44 13.53
C GLU A 27 30.43 -15.37 12.36
N ASP A 28 29.31 -15.10 11.69
CA ASP A 28 28.97 -15.74 10.44
C ASP A 28 29.94 -15.11 9.45
N ASP A 29 31.17 -15.63 9.44
CA ASP A 29 32.22 -15.41 8.43
C ASP A 29 31.73 -15.85 7.03
N ASP A 30 30.46 -16.27 6.94
CA ASP A 30 29.74 -16.60 5.74
C ASP A 30 29.06 -15.40 5.04
N GLU A 31 29.22 -14.16 5.54
CA GLU A 31 28.53 -12.97 4.99
C GLU A 31 28.82 -12.68 3.49
N ASP A 32 29.91 -13.20 2.92
CA ASP A 32 30.27 -13.02 1.50
C ASP A 32 30.85 -14.30 0.84
N LEU A 33 30.26 -15.48 1.09
CA LEU A 33 30.70 -16.69 0.39
C LEU A 33 30.36 -16.67 -1.12
N PRO A 34 31.30 -17.06 -2.01
CA PRO A 34 30.97 -17.26 -3.41
C PRO A 34 29.94 -18.39 -3.55
N LEU A 35 29.00 -18.23 -4.50
CA LEU A 35 27.90 -19.16 -4.72
C LEU A 35 28.35 -20.63 -4.87
N THR A 36 29.53 -20.84 -5.46
CA THR A 36 30.15 -22.16 -5.63
C THR A 36 30.51 -22.82 -4.29
N GLU A 37 31.07 -22.05 -3.35
CA GLU A 37 31.48 -22.55 -2.04
C GLU A 37 30.25 -22.79 -1.15
N LEU A 38 29.25 -21.91 -1.22
CA LEU A 38 27.97 -22.11 -0.56
C LEU A 38 27.27 -23.38 -1.06
N ALA A 39 27.25 -23.61 -2.38
CA ALA A 39 26.67 -24.81 -2.97
C ALA A 39 27.41 -26.08 -2.54
N GLU A 40 28.74 -26.04 -2.40
CA GLU A 40 29.54 -27.15 -1.86
C GLU A 40 29.23 -27.42 -0.39
N LYS A 41 29.19 -26.39 0.46
CA LYS A 41 28.83 -26.52 1.89
C LYS A 41 27.45 -27.16 2.05
N LEU A 42 26.46 -26.77 1.24
CA LEU A 42 25.11 -27.33 1.29
C LEU A 42 25.06 -28.78 0.79
N ARG A 43 25.78 -29.13 -0.29
CA ARG A 43 25.90 -30.54 -0.74
C ARG A 43 26.53 -31.42 0.33
N ASN A 44 27.57 -30.93 1.02
CA ASN A 44 28.23 -31.64 2.11
C ASN A 44 27.30 -31.86 3.32
N ARG A 45 26.30 -30.99 3.50
CA ARG A 45 25.23 -31.15 4.50
C ARG A 45 24.07 -32.05 4.01
N GLY A 46 24.17 -32.61 2.80
CA GLY A 46 23.19 -33.54 2.24
C GLY A 46 22.03 -32.87 1.49
N TYR A 47 22.11 -31.57 1.21
CA TYR A 47 21.10 -30.89 0.40
C TYR A 47 21.33 -31.16 -1.10
N ALA A 48 20.25 -31.45 -1.82
CA ALA A 48 20.26 -31.48 -3.27
C ALA A 48 20.22 -30.04 -3.79
N ILE A 49 21.33 -29.57 -4.36
CA ILE A 49 21.41 -28.26 -5.00
C ILE A 49 21.20 -28.46 -6.51
N PRO A 50 20.10 -27.95 -7.09
CA PRO A 50 19.86 -28.02 -8.52
C PRO A 50 20.95 -27.30 -9.32
N ASP A 51 21.12 -27.70 -10.58
CA ASP A 51 22.04 -27.03 -11.50
C ASP A 51 21.66 -25.56 -11.69
N GLU A 52 22.66 -24.67 -11.73
CA GLU A 52 22.43 -23.23 -11.91
C GLU A 52 21.70 -22.95 -13.23
N ASN A 53 22.01 -23.73 -14.27
CA ASN A 53 21.36 -23.61 -15.58
C ASN A 53 19.87 -23.92 -15.57
N LEU A 54 19.33 -24.54 -14.51
CA LEU A 54 17.89 -24.69 -14.33
C LEU A 54 17.22 -23.32 -14.16
N TYR A 55 17.91 -22.38 -13.51
CA TYR A 55 17.38 -21.06 -13.21
C TYR A 55 17.56 -20.06 -14.36
N THR A 56 18.50 -20.30 -15.27
CA THR A 56 18.79 -19.38 -16.38
C THR A 56 17.73 -19.38 -17.48
N LYS A 57 16.88 -20.41 -17.53
CA LYS A 57 15.88 -20.63 -18.59
C LYS A 57 14.44 -20.66 -18.09
N ILE A 58 14.19 -20.30 -16.83
CA ILE A 58 12.84 -20.37 -16.23
C ILE A 58 11.85 -19.49 -16.99
N ASP A 59 12.30 -18.32 -17.45
CA ASP A 59 11.46 -17.36 -18.14
C ASP A 59 11.48 -17.53 -19.68
N GLU A 60 12.24 -18.49 -20.21
CA GLU A 60 12.39 -18.68 -21.66
C GLU A 60 11.09 -19.15 -22.32
N ASP A 61 10.30 -19.96 -21.60
CA ASP A 61 8.98 -20.44 -22.04
C ASP A 61 7.83 -19.61 -21.45
N LEU A 62 8.12 -18.54 -20.69
CA LEU A 62 7.09 -17.65 -20.18
C LEU A 62 6.50 -16.89 -21.36
N ALA A 63 5.18 -17.01 -21.55
CA ALA A 63 4.48 -16.27 -22.59
C ALA A 63 4.58 -14.76 -22.33
N THR A 64 5.57 -14.12 -22.96
CA THR A 64 5.67 -12.66 -23.03
C THR A 64 4.76 -12.15 -24.14
N ASN A 65 4.51 -10.85 -24.16
CA ASN A 65 4.01 -10.24 -25.38
C ASN A 65 5.01 -10.51 -26.51
N SER A 66 4.50 -10.82 -27.70
CA SER A 66 5.32 -10.87 -28.91
C SER A 66 6.00 -9.51 -29.12
N GLU A 67 7.20 -9.49 -29.70
CA GLU A 67 7.88 -8.26 -30.07
C GLU A 67 6.98 -7.43 -30.99
N ALA A 68 6.51 -6.28 -30.49
CA ALA A 68 5.71 -5.35 -31.27
C ALA A 68 6.65 -4.44 -32.07
N SER A 69 6.41 -4.30 -33.38
CA SER A 69 7.14 -3.32 -34.17
C SER A 69 6.78 -1.91 -33.72
N ILE A 70 7.72 -0.96 -33.88
CA ILE A 70 7.43 0.47 -33.69
C ILE A 70 6.21 0.88 -34.55
N GLN A 71 6.07 0.30 -35.74
CA GLN A 71 4.92 0.55 -36.62
C GLN A 71 3.61 -0.01 -36.05
N ASP A 72 3.64 -1.19 -35.41
CA ASP A 72 2.47 -1.79 -34.77
C ASP A 72 2.02 -0.94 -33.58
N ILE A 73 2.97 -0.45 -32.78
CA ILE A 73 2.70 0.44 -31.63
C ILE A 73 2.06 1.74 -32.11
N VAL A 74 2.65 2.40 -33.11
CA VAL A 74 2.13 3.66 -33.66
C VAL A 74 0.75 3.44 -34.28
N SER A 75 0.55 2.34 -35.01
CA SER A 75 -0.74 2.00 -35.62
C SER A 75 -1.80 1.73 -34.55
N ASN A 76 -1.47 1.04 -33.47
CA ASN A 76 -2.40 0.82 -32.35
C ASN A 76 -2.85 2.15 -31.74
N VAL A 77 -1.91 3.04 -31.42
CA VAL A 77 -2.23 4.37 -30.83
C VAL A 77 -3.07 5.23 -31.79
N LEU A 78 -2.76 5.21 -33.08
CA LEU A 78 -3.49 5.98 -34.08
C LEU A 78 -4.88 5.39 -34.38
N ASN A 79 -5.01 4.06 -34.40
CA ASN A 79 -6.29 3.37 -34.61
C ASN A 79 -7.20 3.50 -33.38
N SER A 80 -6.65 3.48 -32.16
CA SER A 80 -7.39 3.81 -30.93
C SER A 80 -8.00 5.22 -30.94
N ASN A 81 -7.48 6.14 -31.77
CA ASN A 81 -8.05 7.47 -31.97
C ASN A 81 -9.02 7.56 -33.17
N ALA A 82 -9.09 6.55 -34.04
CA ALA A 82 -9.93 6.56 -35.24
C ALA A 82 -11.28 5.85 -35.01
N GLU A 83 -11.32 4.84 -34.14
CA GLU A 83 -12.57 4.30 -33.59
C GLU A 83 -12.95 5.09 -32.32
N GLY A 84 -13.11 6.40 -32.50
CA GLY A 84 -13.91 7.21 -31.60
C GLY A 84 -15.39 6.84 -31.75
N SER A 85 -15.77 5.64 -31.31
CA SER A 85 -16.99 5.55 -30.51
C SER A 85 -16.58 5.93 -29.11
N ASP A 86 -16.54 7.24 -28.89
CA ASP A 86 -16.55 7.90 -27.60
C ASP A 86 -17.90 7.58 -26.93
N ASP A 87 -18.04 6.33 -26.49
CA ASP A 87 -19.14 5.87 -25.64
C ASP A 87 -18.68 4.63 -24.85
N GLU A 88 -17.40 4.61 -24.44
CA GLU A 88 -17.15 4.22 -23.07
C GLU A 88 -17.40 5.51 -22.30
N ASP A 89 -18.57 5.58 -21.70
CA ASP A 89 -18.96 6.51 -20.64
C ASP A 89 -17.92 6.43 -19.50
N ASP A 90 -16.70 6.91 -19.75
CA ASP A 90 -15.99 7.74 -18.80
C ASP A 90 -16.75 9.06 -18.75
N SER A 91 -18.00 8.98 -18.30
CA SER A 91 -18.40 9.77 -17.16
C SER A 91 -17.22 9.71 -16.20
N GLU A 92 -16.29 10.66 -16.40
CA GLU A 92 -16.02 11.64 -15.38
C GLU A 92 -17.36 11.83 -14.71
N CYS A 93 -17.61 11.00 -13.69
CA CYS A 93 -18.68 11.25 -12.78
C CYS A 93 -18.26 12.61 -12.28
N GLU A 94 -18.84 13.66 -12.86
CA GLU A 94 -18.87 14.99 -12.32
C GLU A 94 -19.40 14.70 -10.93
N LYS A 95 -18.49 14.48 -9.99
CA LYS A 95 -18.82 14.25 -8.60
C LYS A 95 -19.28 15.62 -8.19
N LYS A 96 -20.55 15.92 -8.48
CA LYS A 96 -21.25 17.12 -8.11
C LYS A 96 -20.90 17.27 -6.65
N SER A 97 -20.09 18.27 -6.34
CA SER A 97 -19.62 18.47 -4.98
C SER A 97 -20.89 18.77 -4.18
N VAL A 98 -21.38 17.77 -3.44
CA VAL A 98 -22.58 17.93 -2.63
C VAL A 98 -22.19 18.88 -1.50
N SER A 99 -22.97 19.95 -1.33
CA SER A 99 -22.77 20.86 -0.22
C SER A 99 -22.96 20.13 1.10
N THR A 100 -22.23 20.54 2.13
CA THR A 100 -22.47 20.08 3.51
C THR A 100 -23.95 20.18 3.92
N SER A 101 -24.66 21.21 3.44
CA SER A 101 -26.09 21.39 3.69
C SER A 101 -26.95 20.30 3.03
N ASP A 102 -26.64 19.96 1.79
CA ASP A 102 -27.39 18.95 1.03
C ASP A 102 -27.13 17.54 1.59
N ALA A 103 -25.90 17.28 2.03
CA ALA A 103 -25.54 16.04 2.71
C ALA A 103 -26.30 15.88 4.04
N LEU A 104 -26.42 16.94 4.84
CA LEU A 104 -27.20 16.92 6.08
C LEU A 104 -28.69 16.71 5.82
N LYS A 105 -29.25 17.34 4.79
CA LYS A 105 -30.65 17.10 4.39
C LYS A 105 -30.90 15.64 4.02
N ALA A 106 -30.00 15.04 3.24
CA ALA A 106 -30.12 13.62 2.88
C ALA A 106 -30.01 12.69 4.10
N ILE A 107 -29.17 13.04 5.09
CA ILE A 107 -29.09 12.34 6.37
C ILE A 107 -30.42 12.39 7.12
N ASP A 108 -31.09 13.54 7.16
CA ASP A 108 -32.41 13.68 7.82
C ASP A 108 -33.50 12.88 7.09
N ASP A 109 -33.47 12.87 5.75
CA ASP A 109 -34.37 12.05 4.93
C ASP A 109 -34.16 10.54 5.25
N LEU A 110 -32.91 10.09 5.38
CA LEU A 110 -32.57 8.70 5.78
C LEU A 110 -33.01 8.37 7.21
N ARG A 111 -32.87 9.30 8.16
CA ARG A 111 -33.36 9.11 9.55
C ARG A 111 -34.86 8.84 9.57
N CYS A 112 -35.62 9.64 8.82
CA CYS A 112 -37.06 9.49 8.73
C CYS A 112 -37.44 8.11 8.15
N PHE A 113 -36.77 7.70 7.08
CA PHE A 113 -37.00 6.41 6.43
C PHE A 113 -36.73 5.21 7.36
N PHE A 114 -35.61 5.22 8.08
CA PHE A 114 -35.21 4.10 8.92
C PHE A 114 -35.84 4.09 10.32
N THR A 115 -36.57 5.13 10.72
CA THR A 115 -37.19 5.23 12.06
C THR A 115 -38.15 4.07 12.35
N ASN A 116 -38.82 3.52 11.34
CA ASN A 116 -39.77 2.40 11.48
C ASN A 116 -39.24 1.08 10.89
N SER A 117 -37.93 0.99 10.65
CA SER A 117 -37.29 -0.23 10.13
C SER A 117 -37.14 -1.29 11.23
N GLU A 118 -37.17 -2.57 10.84
CA GLU A 118 -36.91 -3.71 11.74
C GLU A 118 -35.51 -3.65 12.37
N ALA A 119 -34.54 -3.04 11.69
CA ALA A 119 -33.17 -2.80 12.18
C ALA A 119 -32.90 -1.31 12.49
N ALA A 120 -33.92 -0.57 12.94
CA ALA A 120 -33.84 0.86 13.18
C ALA A 120 -32.63 1.28 14.04
N ASP A 121 -32.32 0.56 15.12
CA ASP A 121 -31.23 0.93 16.03
C ASP A 121 -29.85 0.88 15.36
N GLU A 122 -29.58 -0.13 14.55
CA GLU A 122 -28.32 -0.29 13.83
C GLU A 122 -28.17 0.77 12.74
N HIS A 123 -29.23 0.99 11.97
CA HIS A 123 -29.25 2.01 10.93
C HIS A 123 -29.13 3.43 11.50
N LEU A 124 -29.85 3.76 12.57
CA LEU A 124 -29.78 5.07 13.21
C LEU A 124 -28.42 5.31 13.90
N LYS A 125 -27.73 4.26 14.34
CA LYS A 125 -26.35 4.36 14.80
C LYS A 125 -25.41 4.69 13.64
N ALA A 126 -25.48 3.96 12.53
CA ALA A 126 -24.66 4.22 11.35
C ALA A 126 -24.90 5.64 10.79
N ILE A 127 -26.15 6.09 10.75
CA ILE A 127 -26.50 7.45 10.30
C ILE A 127 -25.92 8.53 11.22
N ARG A 128 -25.88 8.31 12.53
CA ARG A 128 -25.21 9.23 13.48
C ARG A 128 -23.70 9.31 13.26
N ASP A 129 -23.06 8.18 12.96
CA ASP A 129 -21.63 8.15 12.67
C ASP A 129 -21.31 8.91 11.37
N LEU A 130 -22.14 8.76 10.33
CA LEU A 130 -22.03 9.52 9.09
C LEU A 130 -22.22 11.03 9.30
N GLU A 131 -23.21 11.46 10.09
CA GLU A 131 -23.41 12.87 10.44
C GLU A 131 -22.17 13.46 11.14
N LYS A 132 -21.57 12.71 12.07
CA LYS A 132 -20.34 13.14 12.75
C LYS A 132 -19.22 13.36 11.76
N VAL A 133 -19.05 12.49 10.75
CA VAL A 133 -18.03 12.68 9.71
C VAL A 133 -18.29 13.97 8.93
N VAL A 134 -19.53 14.19 8.48
CA VAL A 134 -19.91 15.41 7.73
C VAL A 134 -19.60 16.67 8.55
N LEU A 135 -19.88 16.69 9.85
CA LEU A 135 -19.62 17.84 10.72
C LEU A 135 -18.14 18.02 11.10
N THR A 136 -17.37 16.93 11.15
CA THR A 136 -15.95 16.96 11.60
C THR A 136 -14.95 17.09 10.45
N THR A 137 -15.37 16.99 9.19
CA THR A 137 -14.54 17.23 7.99
C THR A 137 -13.98 18.65 7.86
N LYS A 138 -14.12 19.52 8.86
CA LYS A 138 -13.28 20.72 8.99
C LYS A 138 -11.82 20.30 8.97
N LYS A 139 -11.13 20.67 7.89
CA LYS A 139 -9.69 20.44 7.67
C LYS A 139 -8.93 20.71 8.97
N SER A 140 -8.47 19.64 9.64
CA SER A 140 -7.45 19.77 10.67
C SER A 140 -6.27 20.44 9.98
N ARG A 141 -5.95 21.69 10.37
CA ARG A 141 -4.76 22.38 9.84
C ARG A 141 -3.57 21.55 10.29
N GLN A 142 -2.99 20.76 9.38
CA GLN A 142 -1.68 20.18 9.62
C GLN A 142 -0.73 21.32 9.95
N SER A 143 -0.01 21.19 11.06
CA SER A 143 1.02 22.15 11.44
C SER A 143 2.07 22.18 10.34
N CYS A 144 2.37 23.37 9.84
CA CYS A 144 3.38 23.52 8.80
C CYS A 144 4.77 23.39 9.45
N ILE A 145 5.67 22.60 8.86
CA ILE A 145 7.03 22.41 9.41
C ILE A 145 7.81 23.73 9.52
N SER A 146 7.43 24.75 8.73
CA SER A 146 7.98 26.10 8.81
C SER A 146 7.66 26.82 10.13
N GLU A 147 6.66 26.38 10.90
CA GLU A 147 6.37 26.94 12.23
C GLU A 147 7.45 26.61 13.27
N TYR A 148 8.32 25.64 12.98
CA TYR A 148 9.36 25.14 13.90
C TYR A 148 10.76 25.73 13.66
N PHE A 149 10.97 26.43 12.54
CA PHE A 149 12.25 27.06 12.21
C PHE A 149 12.12 28.59 12.36
N LYS A 150 12.43 29.09 13.56
CA LYS A 150 12.62 30.53 13.85
C LYS A 150 14.10 30.90 13.77
#